data_AF-A0A9P5T2Q6-F1
#
_entry.id   AF-A0A9P5T2Q6-F1
#
_cell.length_a   1.000
_cell.length_b   1.000
_cell.length_c   1.000
_cell.angle_alpha   90.00
_cell.angle_beta   90.00
_cell.angle_gamma   90.00
#
_symmetry.space_group_name_H-M   'P 1'
#
loop_
_entity.id
_entity.type
_entity.pdbx_description
1 polymer ?
#
loop_
_entity_poly.entity_id
_entity_poly.type
_entity_poly.pdbx_seq_one_letter_code
_entity_poly.pdbx_strand_id
1 'polypeptide(L)'
;NWIQRATRHMILHFIPKWAQNRDFVKSMEYRPQIAWLPLVPNYGKARVLPQEGKRELLEDRQRRQRLEQLGNPDMGLAVAL
;
A
#
# COMPACT_ATOMS: atom_id res chain seq x y z
N ASN A 1 36.65 0.16 9.56
CA ASN A 1 37.16 0.06 10.94
C ASN A 1 36.59 -1.15 11.67
N TRP A 2 37.43 -1.88 12.41
CA TRP A 2 37.02 -3.08 13.17
C TRP A 2 36.03 -2.74 14.29
N ILE A 3 36.22 -1.61 14.96
CA ILE A 3 35.35 -1.11 16.03
C ILE A 3 33.90 -0.97 15.56
N GLN A 4 33.67 -0.37 14.38
CA GLN A 4 32.31 -0.24 13.83
C GLN A 4 31.61 -1.59 13.60
N ARG A 5 32.36 -2.64 13.22
CA ARG A 5 31.80 -3.99 13.04
C ARG A 5 31.43 -4.60 14.39
N ALA A 6 32.28 -4.44 15.41
CA ALA A 6 32.01 -4.92 16.77
C ALA A 6 30.81 -4.19 17.41
N THR A 7 30.75 -2.85 17.28
CA THR A 7 29.63 -2.05 17.79
C THR A 7 28.31 -2.45 17.15
N ARG A 8 28.28 -2.64 15.82
CA ARG A 8 27.08 -3.13 15.12
C ARG A 8 26.66 -4.51 15.62
N HIS A 9 27.62 -5.41 15.85
CA HIS A 9 27.33 -6.75 16.34
C HIS A 9 26.73 -6.74 17.75
N MET A 10 27.26 -5.90 18.65
CA MET A 10 26.74 -5.72 20.00
C MET A 10 25.32 -5.15 19.98
N ILE A 11 25.08 -4.09 19.19
CA ILE A 11 23.77 -3.47 19.09
C ILE A 11 22.73 -4.45 18.54
N LEU A 12 23.06 -5.17 17.46
CA LEU A 12 22.12 -6.12 16.84
C LEU A 12 21.83 -7.34 17.72
N HIS A 13 22.79 -7.79 18.54
CA HIS A 13 22.56 -8.88 19.50
C HIS A 13 21.74 -8.44 20.72
N PHE A 14 21.82 -7.16 21.11
CA PHE A 14 21.04 -6.62 22.23
C PHE A 14 19.61 -6.24 21.86
N ILE A 15 19.21 -6.34 20.59
CA ILE A 15 17.82 -6.08 20.21
C ILE A 15 16.95 -7.16 20.85
N PRO A 16 16.01 -6.80 21.74
CA PRO A 16 15.16 -7.77 22.37
C PRO A 16 14.23 -8.42 21.33
N LYS A 17 13.98 -9.72 21.46
CA LYS A 17 13.21 -10.52 20.48
C LYS A 17 11.83 -9.93 20.15
N TRP A 18 11.19 -9.24 21.10
CA TRP A 18 9.90 -8.58 20.87
C TRP A 18 10.00 -7.42 19.86
N ALA A 19 11.12 -6.71 19.81
CA ALA A 19 11.34 -5.61 18.87
C ALA A 19 11.59 -6.16 17.46
N GLN A 20 12.43 -7.19 17.34
CA GLN A 20 12.62 -7.92 16.07
C GLN A 20 11.30 -8.47 15.53
N ASN A 21 10.48 -9.10 16.38
CA ASN A 21 9.20 -9.65 15.96
C ASN A 21 8.24 -8.55 15.47
N ARG A 22 8.23 -7.36 16.08
CA ARG A 22 7.40 -6.25 15.61
C ARG A 22 7.79 -5.77 14.21
N ASP A 23 9.09 -5.60 13.96
CA ASP A 23 9.57 -5.17 12.64
C ASP A 23 9.35 -6.25 11.58
N PHE A 24 9.57 -7.51 11.96
CA PHE A 24 9.30 -8.65 11.09
C PHE A 24 7.82 -8.73 10.71
N VAL A 25 6.90 -8.58 11.68
CA VAL A 25 5.45 -8.56 11.41
C VAL A 25 5.11 -7.43 10.45
N LYS A 26 5.60 -6.21 10.66
CA LYS A 26 5.36 -5.08 9.74
C LYS A 26 5.88 -5.35 8.33
N SER A 27 7.05 -5.97 8.20
CA SER A 27 7.60 -6.34 6.89
C SER A 27 6.78 -7.43 6.19
N MET A 28 6.14 -8.33 6.96
CA MET A 28 5.25 -9.37 6.44
C MET A 28 3.84 -8.90 6.13
N GLU A 29 3.37 -7.81 6.77
CA GLU A 29 2.10 -7.15 6.46
C GLU A 29 2.10 -6.59 5.02
N TYR A 30 3.25 -6.11 4.55
CA TYR A 30 3.43 -5.64 3.18
C TYR A 30 4.05 -6.71 2.29
N ARG A 31 3.21 -7.41 1.51
CA ARG A 31 3.70 -8.32 0.47
C ARG A 31 3.59 -7.62 -0.88
N PRO A 32 4.70 -7.30 -1.57
CA PRO A 32 4.63 -6.78 -2.93
C PRO A 32 4.10 -7.89 -3.83
N GLN A 33 2.79 -7.92 -4.03
CA GLN A 33 2.16 -8.83 -4.97
C GLN A 33 2.19 -8.18 -6.35
N ILE A 34 2.61 -8.97 -7.33
CA ILE A 34 2.63 -8.53 -8.72
C ILE A 34 1.16 -8.37 -9.16
N ALA A 35 0.81 -7.19 -9.67
CA ALA A 35 -0.58 -6.77 -9.90
C ALA A 35 -1.40 -7.67 -10.86
N TRP A 36 -0.75 -8.53 -11.64
CA TRP A 36 -1.39 -9.45 -12.59
C TRP A 36 -1.59 -10.87 -12.04
N LEU A 37 -1.08 -11.19 -10.83
CA LEU A 37 -1.26 -12.50 -10.22
C LEU A 37 -2.53 -12.51 -9.36
N PRO A 38 -3.41 -13.54 -9.47
CA PRO A 38 -4.59 -13.66 -8.63
C PRO A 38 -4.25 -13.63 -7.13
N LEU A 39 -5.11 -12.99 -6.34
CA LEU A 39 -4.94 -12.91 -4.89
C LEU A 39 -4.93 -14.32 -4.29
N VAL A 40 -3.83 -14.68 -3.63
CA VAL A 40 -3.75 -15.95 -2.91
C VAL A 40 -4.54 -15.80 -1.60
N PRO A 41 -5.39 -16.77 -1.22
CA PRO A 41 -6.09 -16.73 0.06
C PRO A 41 -5.10 -16.60 1.24
N ASN A 42 -5.48 -15.82 2.24
CA ASN A 42 -4.62 -15.59 3.40
C ASN A 42 -4.60 -16.82 4.32
N TYR A 43 -3.52 -17.58 4.26
CA TYR A 43 -3.26 -18.71 5.18
C TYR A 43 -2.52 -18.29 6.46
N GLY A 44 -2.16 -17.01 6.61
CA GLY A 44 -1.45 -16.48 7.77
C GLY A 44 -2.38 -16.08 8.91
N LYS A 45 -1.85 -16.09 10.14
CA LYS A 45 -2.52 -15.54 11.33
C LYS A 45 -2.34 -14.02 11.47
N ALA A 46 -1.45 -13.43 10.67
CA ALA A 46 -1.18 -12.00 10.69
C ALA A 46 -2.24 -11.23 9.90
N ARG A 47 -2.51 -9.99 10.33
CA ARG A 47 -3.34 -9.05 9.58
C ARG A 47 -2.65 -8.77 8.25
N VAL A 48 -3.34 -9.01 7.13
CA VAL A 48 -2.82 -8.66 5.81
C VAL A 48 -3.36 -7.28 5.45
N LEU A 49 -2.48 -6.36 5.08
CA LEU A 49 -2.91 -5.07 4.56
C LEU A 49 -3.44 -5.23 3.14
N PRO A 50 -4.44 -4.44 2.73
CA PRO A 50 -4.92 -4.47 1.35
C PRO A 50 -3.76 -4.18 0.40
N GLN A 51 -3.49 -5.11 -0.51
CA GLN A 51 -2.38 -5.02 -1.45
C GLN A 51 -2.64 -4.00 -2.56
N GLU A 52 -3.91 -3.78 -2.88
CA GLU A 52 -4.35 -2.71 -3.75
C GLU A 52 -4.55 -1.46 -2.88
N GLY A 53 -3.73 -0.42 -3.09
CA GLY A 53 -4.10 0.92 -2.60
C GLY A 53 -5.50 1.24 -3.13
N LYS A 54 -6.37 1.86 -2.31
CA LYS A 54 -7.79 2.12 -2.59
C LYS A 54 -8.03 2.44 -4.08
N ARG A 55 -8.38 1.42 -4.89
CA ARG A 55 -8.68 1.60 -6.32
C ARG A 55 -9.91 2.48 -6.52
N GLU A 56 -10.75 2.61 -5.49
CA GLU A 56 -11.88 3.53 -5.40
C GLU A 56 -11.51 4.99 -5.76
N LEU A 57 -10.29 5.47 -5.53
CA LEU A 57 -10.00 6.89 -5.71
C LEU A 57 -9.99 7.39 -7.15
N LEU A 58 -9.87 6.51 -8.15
CA LEU A 58 -9.86 6.92 -9.57
C LEU A 58 -11.24 6.84 -10.19
N GLU A 59 -11.96 5.73 -10.00
CA GLU A 59 -13.31 5.56 -10.52
C GLU A 59 -14.31 6.51 -9.83
N ASP A 60 -14.18 6.72 -8.52
CA ASP A 60 -15.03 7.68 -7.81
C ASP A 60 -14.69 9.13 -8.17
N ARG A 61 -13.42 9.44 -8.45
CA ARG A 61 -13.04 10.76 -9.00
C ARG A 61 -13.63 10.97 -10.38
N GLN A 62 -13.56 9.98 -11.26
CA GLN A 62 -14.13 10.07 -12.60
C GLN A 62 -15.66 10.15 -12.58
N ARG A 63 -16.33 9.44 -11.65
CA ARG A 63 -17.77 9.58 -11.43
C ARG A 63 -18.13 10.97 -10.94
N ARG A 64 -17.39 11.52 -9.97
CA ARG A 64 -17.60 12.90 -9.50
C ARG A 64 -17.40 13.92 -10.62
N GLN A 65 -16.33 13.80 -11.40
CA GLN A 65 -16.08 14.66 -12.56
C GLN A 65 -17.17 14.55 -13.63
N ARG A 66 -17.68 13.34 -13.91
CA ARG A 66 -18.80 13.14 -14.85
C ARG A 66 -20.10 13.73 -14.34
N LEU A 67 -20.39 13.58 -13.04
CA LEU A 67 -21.57 14.16 -12.41
C LEU A 67 -21.49 15.70 -12.38
N GLU A 68 -20.31 16.26 -12.13
CA GLU A 68 -20.04 17.70 -12.23
C GLU A 68 -20.21 18.23 -13.66
N GLN A 69 -19.81 17.46 -14.68
CA GLN A 69 -20.03 17.82 -16.09
C GLN A 69 -21.51 17.75 -16.51
N LEU A 70 -22.25 16.74 -16.04
CA LEU A 70 -23.69 16.60 -16.32
C LEU A 70 -24.55 17.62 -15.60
N GLY A 71 -24.09 18.10 -14.44
CA GLY A 71 -24.75 19.16 -13.68
C GLY A 71 -24.53 20.57 -14.24
N ASN A 72 -23.69 20.74 -15.26
CA ASN A 72 -23.36 22.04 -15.83
C ASN A 72 -24.01 22.19 -17.24
N PRO A 73 -25.11 22.94 -17.37
CA PRO A 73 -25.90 23.01 -18.62
C PRO A 73 -25.14 23.61 -19.81
N ASP A 74 -24.02 24.31 -19.56
CA ASP A 74 -23.28 25.07 -20.58
C ASP A 74 -22.28 24.22 -21.38
N MET A 75 -21.95 23.00 -20.94
CA MET A 75 -20.92 22.15 -21.58
C MET A 75 -21.46 21.27 -22.72
N GLY A 76 -22.78 21.05 -22.81
CA GLY A 76 -23.40 20.18 -23.81
C GLY A 76 -23.32 20.70 -25.25
N LEU A 77 -23.07 21.99 -25.44
CA LEU A 77 -23.03 22.64 -26.76
C LEU A 77 -21.65 22.61 -27.43
N ALA A 78 -20.56 22.42 -26.66
CA ALA A 78 -19.20 22.51 -27.18
C ALA A 78 -18.66 21.22 -27.82
N VAL A 79 -19.36 20.09 -27.67
CA VAL A 79 -18.92 18.77 -28.18
C VAL A 79 -19.66 18.37 -29.47
N ALA A 80 -20.71 19.11 -29.84
CA ALA A 80 -21.57 18.80 -30.99
C ALA A 80 -21.25 19.61 -32.26
N LEU A 81 -20.15 20.36 -32.29
CA LEU A 81 -19.66 21.11 -33.46
C LEU A 81 -18.23 20.67 -33.80
#